data_AF-A0A7C5CU05-F1
#
_entry.id   AF-A0A7C5CU05-F1
#
_cell.length_a   1.000
_cell.length_b   1.000
_cell.length_c   1.000
_cell.angle_alpha   90.00
_cell.angle_beta   90.00
_cell.angle_gamma   90.00
#
_symmetry.space_group_name_H-M   'P 1'
#
loop_
_entity.id
_entity.type
_entity.pdbx_description
1 polymer ?
#
loop_
_entity_poly.entity_id
_entity_poly.type
_entity_poly.pdbx_seq_one_letter_code
_entity_poly.pdbx_strand_id
1 'polypeptide(L)'
;MRKYITNTLAVLTVSLILWLGLAVYGLFYDKTKGIVFYVSFGLLSVVFSLSILKLIYDELLEIIKEVKAGKGLFDVVYDLFSSLKLAFFLMIAIAIFSMLGSTYIEQEQPFNFYVSKYGLNEAHLIMSLHLNNVFHSWYYRLLLYLFGVNLITCSIKRLPPVWKHTFGKERILKLDEKAEKHLKPISAQTQKDPMEIAKFLKSEGFRVFYEEDKGDKYLYAEKGKWSRLGVYIVHIGLIILLAGTLIDSYFGIRGIMQVPEGDKSNILMSLDLASDKVYKLPF
;
A
#
# COMPACT_ATOMS: atom_id res chain seq x y z
N MET A 1 8.71 -20.20 12.30
CA MET A 1 8.18 -18.81 12.23
C MET A 1 7.70 -18.39 10.84
N ARG A 2 8.53 -18.43 9.77
CA ARG A 2 8.15 -17.93 8.43
C ARG A 2 6.89 -18.58 7.81
N LYS A 3 6.69 -19.90 8.00
CA LYS A 3 5.52 -20.66 7.51
C LYS A 3 4.20 -20.26 8.20
N TYR A 4 4.27 -19.74 9.43
CA TYR A 4 3.11 -19.28 10.21
C TYR A 4 2.66 -17.87 9.80
N ILE A 5 3.64 -17.00 9.50
CA ILE A 5 3.40 -15.65 8.97
C ILE A 5 2.77 -15.74 7.57
N THR A 6 3.25 -16.64 6.71
CA THR A 6 2.66 -16.84 5.37
C THR A 6 1.22 -17.29 5.42
N ASN A 7 0.85 -18.17 6.36
CA ASN A 7 -0.54 -18.63 6.47
C ASN A 7 -1.47 -17.53 6.98
N THR A 8 -1.04 -16.75 7.97
CA THR A 8 -1.85 -15.64 8.51
C THR A 8 -2.05 -14.54 7.46
N LEU A 9 -0.98 -14.20 6.72
CA LEU A 9 -1.07 -13.23 5.64
C LEU A 9 -1.94 -13.73 4.47
N ALA A 10 -1.88 -15.02 4.13
CA ALA A 10 -2.72 -15.62 3.10
C ALA A 10 -4.21 -15.64 3.48
N VAL A 11 -4.53 -15.96 4.74
CA VAL A 11 -5.92 -15.91 5.23
C VAL A 11 -6.44 -14.47 5.20
N LEU A 12 -5.61 -13.50 5.59
CA LEU A 12 -5.96 -12.08 5.54
C LEU A 12 -6.21 -11.59 4.11
N THR A 13 -5.36 -11.94 3.15
CA THR A 13 -5.53 -11.51 1.76
C THR A 13 -6.76 -12.15 1.10
N VAL A 14 -6.96 -13.46 1.30
CA VAL A 14 -8.13 -14.17 0.76
C VAL A 14 -9.42 -13.64 1.36
N SER A 15 -9.47 -13.47 2.70
CA SER A 15 -10.65 -12.92 3.37
C SER A 15 -10.94 -11.48 2.94
N LEU A 16 -9.91 -10.63 2.77
CA LEU A 16 -10.07 -9.26 2.27
C LEU A 16 -10.65 -9.23 0.84
N ILE A 17 -10.12 -10.04 -0.07
CA ILE A 17 -10.57 -10.08 -1.48
C ILE A 17 -12.03 -10.54 -1.55
N LEU A 18 -12.38 -11.61 -0.83
CA LEU A 18 -13.76 -12.12 -0.79
C LEU A 18 -14.70 -11.11 -0.12
N TRP A 19 -14.27 -10.49 0.98
CA TRP A 19 -15.07 -9.50 1.70
C TRP A 19 -15.34 -8.26 0.85
N LEU A 20 -14.30 -7.70 0.20
CA LEU A 20 -14.45 -6.57 -0.72
C LEU A 20 -15.27 -6.93 -1.95
N GLY A 21 -15.04 -8.12 -2.55
CA GLY A 21 -15.80 -8.58 -3.71
C GLY A 21 -17.29 -8.67 -3.41
N LEU A 22 -17.64 -9.24 -2.24
CA LEU A 22 -19.03 -9.32 -1.81
C LEU A 22 -19.59 -7.93 -1.45
N ALA A 23 -18.80 -7.07 -0.79
CA ALA A 23 -19.20 -5.70 -0.48
C ALA A 23 -19.58 -4.93 -1.75
N VAL A 24 -18.70 -4.96 -2.77
CA VAL A 24 -18.90 -4.30 -4.06
C VAL A 24 -20.11 -4.89 -4.79
N TYR A 25 -20.23 -6.22 -4.85
CA TYR A 25 -21.38 -6.87 -5.46
C TYR A 25 -22.71 -6.44 -4.81
N GLY A 26 -22.76 -6.44 -3.48
CA GLY A 26 -23.94 -6.02 -2.72
C GLY A 26 -24.25 -4.52 -2.81
N LEU A 27 -23.24 -3.69 -3.08
CA LEU A 27 -23.42 -2.24 -3.18
C LEU A 27 -23.89 -1.83 -4.58
N PHE A 28 -23.41 -2.49 -5.63
CA PHE A 28 -23.61 -2.05 -7.02
C PHE A 28 -24.53 -2.95 -7.86
N TYR A 29 -24.63 -4.24 -7.56
CA TYR A 29 -25.35 -5.21 -8.40
C TYR A 29 -26.61 -5.78 -7.73
N ASP A 30 -26.58 -6.03 -6.42
CA ASP A 30 -27.73 -6.60 -5.72
C ASP A 30 -28.66 -5.50 -5.14
N LYS A 31 -29.77 -5.23 -5.83
CA LYS A 31 -30.79 -4.27 -5.37
C LYS A 31 -31.66 -4.80 -4.24
N THR A 32 -31.69 -6.12 -4.01
CA THR A 32 -32.50 -6.79 -2.98
C THR A 32 -31.61 -7.67 -2.14
N LYS A 33 -30.83 -7.05 -1.26
CA LYS A 33 -29.91 -7.74 -0.33
C LYS A 33 -30.67 -8.76 0.50
N GLY A 34 -30.58 -10.03 0.11
CA GLY A 34 -31.24 -11.14 0.79
C GLY A 34 -30.51 -11.57 2.07
N ILE A 35 -31.12 -12.45 2.86
CA ILE A 35 -30.50 -12.98 4.09
C ILE A 35 -29.14 -13.67 3.83
N VAL A 36 -29.02 -14.34 2.67
CA VAL A 36 -27.78 -15.00 2.23
C VAL A 36 -26.63 -14.00 2.07
N PHE A 37 -26.92 -12.80 1.54
CA PHE A 37 -25.93 -11.74 1.41
C PHE A 37 -25.43 -11.29 2.78
N TYR A 38 -26.34 -10.94 3.70
CA TYR A 38 -25.96 -10.45 5.03
C TYR A 38 -25.21 -11.50 5.85
N VAL A 39 -25.62 -12.77 5.79
CA VAL A 39 -24.93 -13.87 6.49
C VAL A 39 -23.53 -14.09 5.92
N SER A 40 -23.38 -14.13 4.58
CA SER A 40 -22.09 -14.31 3.93
C SER A 40 -21.15 -13.14 4.19
N PHE A 41 -21.68 -11.91 4.09
CA PHE A 41 -20.93 -10.68 4.36
C PHE A 41 -20.51 -10.59 5.82
N GLY A 42 -21.43 -10.89 6.76
CA GLY A 42 -21.13 -10.93 8.18
C GLY A 42 -20.03 -11.92 8.53
N LEU A 43 -20.11 -13.16 8.01
CA LEU A 43 -19.09 -14.18 8.25
C LEU A 43 -17.72 -13.74 7.72
N LEU A 44 -17.66 -13.24 6.48
CA LEU A 44 -16.41 -12.74 5.90
C LEU A 44 -15.85 -11.55 6.68
N SER A 45 -16.72 -10.66 7.16
CA SER A 45 -16.32 -9.50 7.95
C SER A 45 -15.72 -9.92 9.30
N VAL A 46 -16.28 -10.96 9.95
CA VAL A 46 -15.71 -11.54 11.18
C VAL A 46 -14.35 -12.17 10.92
N VAL A 47 -14.22 -12.99 9.88
CA VAL A 47 -12.94 -13.65 9.54
C VAL A 47 -11.86 -12.62 9.22
N PHE A 48 -12.21 -11.60 8.44
CA PHE A 48 -11.31 -10.50 8.10
C PHE A 48 -10.89 -9.71 9.35
N SER A 49 -11.84 -9.36 10.22
CA SER A 49 -11.59 -8.62 11.47
C SER A 49 -10.68 -9.39 12.42
N LEU A 50 -10.92 -10.70 12.61
CA LEU A 50 -10.07 -11.55 13.44
C LEU A 50 -8.65 -11.68 12.86
N SER A 51 -8.53 -11.74 11.53
CA SER A 51 -7.23 -11.81 10.85
C SER A 51 -6.44 -10.51 11.01
N ILE A 52 -7.10 -9.35 10.92
CA ILE A 52 -6.50 -8.05 11.23
C ILE A 52 -6.08 -7.97 12.69
N LEU A 53 -6.97 -8.33 13.62
CA LEU A 53 -6.69 -8.24 15.05
C LEU A 53 -5.47 -9.08 15.43
N LYS A 54 -5.38 -10.30 14.88
CA LYS A 54 -4.22 -11.16 15.07
C LYS A 54 -2.94 -10.57 14.50
N LEU A 55 -2.99 -9.97 13.30
CA LEU A 55 -1.83 -9.30 12.70
C LEU A 55 -1.32 -8.15 13.59
N ILE A 56 -2.24 -7.33 14.10
CA ILE A 56 -1.92 -6.22 15.01
C ILE A 56 -1.32 -6.74 16.31
N TYR A 57 -1.93 -7.78 16.91
CA TYR A 57 -1.45 -8.38 18.14
C TYR A 57 -0.03 -8.96 18.00
N ASP A 58 0.23 -9.70 16.91
CA ASP A 58 1.53 -10.30 16.64
C ASP A 58 2.61 -9.22 16.46
N GLU A 59 2.30 -8.11 15.77
CA GLU A 59 3.22 -6.97 15.61
C GLU A 59 3.47 -6.26 16.94
N LEU A 60 2.42 -6.01 17.73
CA LEU A 60 2.53 -5.32 19.02
C LEU A 60 3.39 -6.12 20.00
N LEU A 61 3.21 -7.44 20.04
CA LEU A 61 4.05 -8.33 20.85
C LEU A 61 5.51 -8.34 20.41
N GLU A 62 5.77 -8.29 19.11
CA GLU A 62 7.12 -8.23 18.55
C GLU A 62 7.82 -6.95 19.00
N ILE A 63 7.14 -5.80 18.89
CA ILE A 63 7.64 -4.49 19.36
C ILE A 63 7.93 -4.52 20.88
N ILE A 64 7.00 -5.04 21.69
CA ILE A 64 7.18 -5.13 23.15
C ILE A 64 8.40 -6.00 23.50
N LYS A 65 8.61 -7.10 22.77
CA LYS A 65 9.79 -7.97 22.97
C LYS A 65 11.08 -7.24 22.60
N GLU A 66 11.10 -6.50 21.51
CA GLU A 66 12.28 -5.73 21.07
C GLU A 66 12.66 -4.63 22.06
N VAL A 67 11.68 -3.90 22.60
CA VAL A 67 11.90 -2.90 23.66
C VAL A 67 12.42 -3.56 24.94
N LYS A 68 11.85 -4.70 25.34
CA LYS A 68 12.35 -5.47 26.51
C LYS A 68 13.76 -6.04 26.30
N ALA A 69 14.17 -6.27 25.05
CA ALA A 69 15.50 -6.76 24.71
C ALA A 69 16.59 -5.68 24.75
N GLY A 70 16.24 -4.42 25.09
CA GLY A 70 17.21 -3.34 25.25
C GLY A 70 17.66 -2.68 23.94
N LYS A 71 16.95 -2.88 22.83
CA LYS A 71 17.17 -2.09 21.60
C LYS A 71 16.93 -0.61 21.89
N GLY A 72 17.74 0.27 21.28
CA GLY A 72 17.54 1.71 21.38
C GLY A 72 16.18 2.12 20.79
N LEU A 73 15.55 3.15 21.38
CA LEU A 73 14.24 3.64 20.93
C LEU A 73 14.24 4.01 19.44
N PHE A 74 15.34 4.59 18.96
CA PHE A 74 15.50 4.96 17.55
C PHE A 74 15.46 3.74 16.63
N ASP A 75 16.14 2.64 16.99
CA ASP A 75 16.17 1.42 16.18
C ASP A 75 14.79 0.77 16.11
N VAL A 76 14.05 0.77 17.24
CA VAL A 76 12.67 0.26 17.29
C VAL A 76 11.75 1.08 16.39
N VAL A 77 11.84 2.41 16.46
CA VAL A 77 11.04 3.31 15.60
C VAL A 77 11.41 3.12 14.12
N TYR A 78 12.70 3.02 13.81
CA TYR A 78 13.17 2.78 12.44
C TYR A 78 12.70 1.43 11.89
N ASP A 79 12.77 0.36 12.70
CA ASP A 79 12.30 -0.97 12.33
C ASP A 79 10.77 -0.98 12.14
N LEU A 80 10.02 -0.30 13.01
CA LEU A 80 8.57 -0.13 12.89
C LEU A 80 8.19 0.59 11.59
N PHE A 81 8.79 1.75 11.31
CA PHE A 81 8.55 2.47 10.07
C PHE A 81 9.09 1.73 8.86
N SER A 82 10.00 0.76 8.99
CA SER A 82 10.41 -0.10 7.89
C SER A 82 9.61 -1.42 7.78
N SER A 83 8.55 -1.59 8.57
CA SER A 83 7.72 -2.80 8.54
C SER A 83 6.73 -2.78 7.37
N LEU A 84 6.69 -3.90 6.62
CA LEU A 84 5.67 -4.13 5.61
C LEU A 84 4.29 -4.33 6.25
N LYS A 85 4.22 -4.82 7.50
CA LYS A 85 2.96 -5.03 8.22
C LYS A 85 2.32 -3.68 8.55
N LEU A 86 3.12 -2.69 8.98
CA LEU A 86 2.66 -1.32 9.17
C LEU A 86 2.13 -0.69 7.87
N ALA A 87 2.84 -0.89 6.75
CA ALA A 87 2.41 -0.39 5.44
C ALA A 87 0.99 -0.87 5.09
N PHE A 88 0.74 -2.17 5.26
CA PHE A 88 -0.54 -2.79 4.99
C PHE A 88 -1.66 -2.25 5.90
N PHE A 89 -1.36 -2.07 7.19
CA PHE A 89 -2.30 -1.48 8.14
C PHE A 89 -2.68 -0.06 7.76
N LEU A 90 -1.69 0.80 7.46
CA LEU A 90 -1.91 2.18 7.04
C LEU A 90 -2.73 2.27 5.75
N MET A 91 -2.44 1.39 4.77
CA MET A 91 -3.19 1.32 3.53
C MET A 91 -4.67 0.97 3.76
N ILE A 92 -4.96 0.00 4.64
CA ILE A 92 -6.34 -0.34 5.01
C ILE A 92 -7.02 0.83 5.73
N ALA A 93 -6.34 1.46 6.69
CA ALA A 93 -6.91 2.60 7.41
C ALA A 93 -7.28 3.74 6.45
N ILE A 94 -6.36 4.12 5.56
CA ILE A 94 -6.60 5.13 4.52
C ILE A 94 -7.78 4.71 3.63
N ALA A 95 -7.84 3.45 3.20
CA ALA A 95 -8.92 2.94 2.36
C ALA A 95 -10.28 3.02 3.06
N ILE A 96 -10.37 2.63 4.34
CA ILE A 96 -11.61 2.70 5.13
C ILE A 96 -12.09 4.16 5.23
N PHE A 97 -11.21 5.09 5.64
CA PHE A 97 -11.59 6.49 5.73
C PHE A 97 -11.96 7.09 4.37
N SER A 98 -11.24 6.73 3.31
CA SER A 98 -11.56 7.17 1.94
C SER A 98 -12.91 6.63 1.47
N MET A 99 -13.28 5.40 1.83
CA MET A 99 -14.57 4.81 1.52
C MET A 99 -15.71 5.46 2.31
N LEU A 100 -15.50 5.70 3.62
CA LEU A 100 -16.45 6.42 4.47
C LEU A 100 -16.75 7.82 3.92
N GLY A 101 -15.70 8.56 3.54
CA GLY A 101 -15.84 9.91 3.01
C GLY A 101 -16.35 9.97 1.56
N SER A 102 -16.05 9.01 0.70
CA SER A 102 -16.49 9.07 -0.71
C SER A 102 -17.85 8.42 -0.96
N THR A 103 -18.15 7.32 -0.29
CA THR A 103 -19.28 6.43 -0.65
C THR A 103 -20.46 6.58 0.31
N TYR A 104 -20.19 6.76 1.61
CA TYR A 104 -21.23 6.72 2.64
C TYR A 104 -21.69 8.10 3.08
N ILE A 105 -20.75 9.05 3.24
CA ILE A 105 -21.03 10.39 3.74
C ILE A 105 -20.71 11.39 2.65
N GLU A 106 -21.75 12.04 2.14
CA GLU A 106 -21.60 13.14 1.18
C GLU A 106 -20.78 14.25 1.81
N GLN A 107 -19.69 14.66 1.15
CA GLN A 107 -18.73 15.60 1.71
C GLN A 107 -19.20 17.05 1.54
N GLU A 108 -18.74 17.91 2.44
CA GLU A 108 -18.85 19.37 2.36
C GLU A 108 -20.29 19.91 2.26
N GLN A 109 -21.26 19.16 2.80
CA GLN A 109 -22.66 19.58 2.83
C GLN A 109 -22.95 20.43 4.09
N PRO A 110 -24.00 21.27 4.08
CA PRO A 110 -24.36 22.04 5.26
C PRO A 110 -24.89 21.16 6.40
N PHE A 111 -24.80 21.61 7.66
CA PHE A 111 -25.27 20.83 8.82
C PHE A 111 -26.73 20.37 8.66
N ASN A 112 -27.61 21.24 8.16
CA ASN A 112 -29.02 20.94 7.93
C ASN A 112 -29.23 19.77 6.95
N PHE A 113 -28.34 19.62 5.96
CA PHE A 113 -28.38 18.48 5.05
C PHE A 113 -28.17 17.18 5.82
N TYR A 114 -27.16 17.12 6.69
CA TYR A 114 -26.88 15.94 7.49
C TYR A 114 -27.98 15.64 8.50
N VAL A 115 -28.56 16.66 9.14
CA VAL A 115 -29.71 16.48 10.04
C VAL A 115 -30.89 15.86 9.29
N SER A 116 -31.18 16.35 8.08
CA SER A 116 -32.29 15.85 7.26
C SER A 116 -32.08 14.42 6.77
N LYS A 117 -30.83 14.02 6.50
CA LYS A 117 -30.47 12.72 5.93
C LYS A 117 -30.22 11.64 6.98
N TYR A 118 -29.63 11.99 8.13
CA TYR A 118 -29.16 11.04 9.13
C TYR A 118 -29.77 11.22 10.52
N GLY A 119 -30.37 12.38 10.83
CA GLY A 119 -30.82 12.73 12.18
C GLY A 119 -29.85 13.67 12.91
N LEU A 120 -30.35 14.31 13.98
CA LEU A 120 -29.62 15.36 14.71
C LEU A 120 -28.35 14.84 15.40
N ASN A 121 -28.44 13.70 16.09
CA ASN A 121 -27.34 13.14 16.87
C ASN A 121 -26.20 12.67 15.96
N GLU A 122 -26.56 12.00 14.87
CA GLU A 122 -25.65 11.49 13.84
C GLU A 122 -24.98 12.64 13.10
N ALA A 123 -25.72 13.70 12.76
CA ALA A 123 -25.17 14.91 12.15
C ALA A 123 -24.11 15.56 13.06
N HIS A 124 -24.35 15.65 14.37
CA HIS A 124 -23.35 16.14 15.32
C HIS A 124 -22.10 15.23 15.37
N LEU A 125 -22.27 13.91 15.34
CA LEU A 125 -21.15 12.96 15.32
C LEU A 125 -20.33 13.10 14.02
N ILE A 126 -20.99 13.21 12.87
CA ILE A 126 -20.34 13.42 11.56
C ILE A 126 -19.50 14.71 11.57
N MET A 127 -20.05 15.82 12.06
CA MET A 127 -19.33 17.09 12.13
C MET A 127 -18.18 17.07 13.12
N SER A 128 -18.40 16.53 14.33
CA SER A 128 -17.38 16.51 15.40
C SER A 128 -16.17 15.63 15.03
N LEU A 129 -16.41 14.53 14.33
CA LEU A 129 -15.36 13.65 13.83
C LEU A 129 -14.78 14.11 12.48
N HIS A 130 -15.21 15.26 11.93
CA HIS A 130 -14.81 15.73 10.60
C HIS A 130 -15.09 14.72 9.47
N LEU A 131 -16.09 13.85 9.63
CA LEU A 131 -16.46 12.88 8.59
C LEU A 131 -17.16 13.53 7.39
N ASN A 132 -17.63 14.77 7.54
CA ASN A 132 -18.09 15.63 6.45
C ASN A 132 -16.95 16.17 5.57
N ASN A 133 -15.70 16.14 6.06
CA ASN A 133 -14.53 16.61 5.33
C ASN A 133 -13.29 15.75 5.65
N VAL A 134 -13.35 14.47 5.27
CA VAL A 134 -12.34 13.47 5.62
C VAL A 134 -10.99 13.81 5.00
N PHE A 135 -10.96 14.25 3.74
CA PHE A 135 -9.72 14.47 2.99
C PHE A 135 -8.89 15.66 3.49
N HIS A 136 -9.51 16.61 4.19
CA HIS A 136 -8.83 17.73 4.86
C HIS A 136 -8.69 17.54 6.38
N SER A 137 -9.20 16.44 6.92
CA SER A 137 -9.11 16.15 8.36
C SER A 137 -7.67 15.93 8.84
N TRP A 138 -7.40 16.18 10.12
CA TRP A 138 -6.08 16.01 10.71
C TRP A 138 -5.65 14.53 10.77
N TYR A 139 -6.60 13.62 11.03
CA TYR A 139 -6.31 12.19 11.14
C TYR A 139 -5.98 11.59 9.77
N TYR A 140 -6.66 12.02 8.70
CA TYR A 140 -6.37 11.54 7.35
C TYR A 140 -4.98 12.03 6.90
N ARG A 141 -4.66 13.30 7.15
CA ARG A 141 -3.30 13.84 6.93
C ARG A 141 -2.24 13.05 7.69
N LEU A 142 -2.47 12.77 8.97
CA LEU A 142 -1.55 11.96 9.77
C LEU A 142 -1.34 10.57 9.16
N LEU A 143 -2.40 9.89 8.71
CA LEU A 143 -2.29 8.60 8.04
C LEU A 143 -1.45 8.68 6.75
N LEU A 144 -1.65 9.71 5.93
CA LEU A 144 -0.85 9.95 4.72
C LEU A 144 0.63 10.20 5.06
N TYR A 145 0.93 10.99 6.10
CA TYR A 145 2.30 11.21 6.56
C TYR A 145 2.97 9.93 7.04
N LEU A 146 2.30 9.17 7.91
CA LEU A 146 2.82 7.90 8.42
C LEU A 146 3.09 6.92 7.27
N PHE A 147 2.20 6.86 6.29
CA PHE A 147 2.34 6.00 5.13
C PHE A 147 3.49 6.46 4.22
N GLY A 148 3.61 7.76 3.96
CA GLY A 148 4.72 8.33 3.21
C GLY A 148 6.08 8.06 3.86
N VAL A 149 6.20 8.29 5.18
CA VAL A 149 7.42 7.98 5.94
C VAL A 149 7.74 6.48 5.85
N ASN A 150 6.75 5.61 6.06
CA ASN A 150 6.93 4.16 5.99
C ASN A 150 7.40 3.69 4.60
N LEU A 151 6.86 4.25 3.53
CA LEU A 151 7.29 3.93 2.17
C LEU A 151 8.74 4.39 1.90
N ILE A 152 9.10 5.59 2.35
CA ILE A 152 10.45 6.13 2.19
C ILE A 152 11.46 5.27 2.94
N THR A 153 11.23 5.00 4.22
CA THR A 153 12.12 4.18 5.06
C THR A 153 12.24 2.75 4.52
N CYS A 154 11.13 2.12 4.12
CA CYS A 154 11.15 0.79 3.49
C CYS A 154 12.00 0.78 2.21
N SER A 155 11.87 1.82 1.39
CA SER A 155 12.64 1.95 0.15
C SER A 155 14.13 2.09 0.42
N ILE A 156 14.50 2.99 1.35
CA ILE A 156 15.89 3.23 1.73
C ILE A 156 16.53 1.98 2.33
N LYS A 157 15.84 1.25 3.22
CA LYS A 157 16.39 0.02 3.83
C LYS A 157 16.61 -1.10 2.81
N ARG A 158 15.72 -1.21 1.81
CA ARG A 158 15.77 -2.29 0.81
C ARG A 158 16.63 -1.99 -0.41
N LEU A 159 16.89 -0.72 -0.72
CA LEU A 159 17.62 -0.31 -1.91
C LEU A 159 19.07 -0.80 -1.93
N PRO A 160 19.90 -0.68 -0.88
CA PRO A 160 21.31 -1.07 -0.94
C PRO A 160 21.54 -2.56 -1.24
N PRO A 161 20.85 -3.52 -0.58
CA PRO A 161 20.98 -4.92 -0.92
C PRO A 161 20.55 -5.23 -2.36
N VAL A 162 19.45 -4.64 -2.82
CA VAL A 162 18.95 -4.84 -4.20
C VAL A 162 19.93 -4.24 -5.21
N TRP A 163 20.50 -3.08 -4.91
CA TRP A 163 21.50 -2.44 -5.77
C TRP A 163 22.78 -3.26 -5.85
N LYS A 164 23.30 -3.73 -4.71
CA LYS A 164 24.45 -4.64 -4.67
C LYS A 164 24.17 -5.92 -5.46
N HIS A 165 23.00 -6.53 -5.32
CA HIS A 165 22.65 -7.74 -6.07
C HIS A 165 22.43 -7.51 -7.58
N THR A 166 22.08 -6.29 -7.99
CA THR A 166 21.75 -5.96 -9.39
C THR A 166 22.93 -5.41 -10.18
N PHE A 167 23.82 -4.66 -9.53
CA PHE A 167 24.97 -4.01 -10.16
C PHE A 167 26.32 -4.39 -9.55
N GLY A 168 26.33 -5.19 -8.48
CA GLY A 168 27.56 -5.67 -7.86
C GLY A 168 28.35 -6.59 -8.78
N LYS A 169 29.67 -6.61 -8.56
CA LYS A 169 30.61 -7.49 -9.29
C LYS A 169 30.55 -8.93 -8.77
N GLU A 170 30.24 -9.11 -7.49
CA GLU A 170 30.01 -10.42 -6.86
C GLU A 170 28.70 -11.01 -7.38
N ARG A 171 28.78 -11.76 -8.48
CA ARG A 171 27.70 -12.66 -8.88
C ARG A 171 27.91 -13.99 -8.19
N ILE A 172 26.86 -14.53 -7.59
CA ILE A 172 26.87 -15.86 -6.98
C ILE A 172 26.93 -16.87 -8.12
N LEU A 173 28.15 -17.16 -8.58
CA LEU A 173 28.44 -18.25 -9.52
C LEU A 173 28.52 -19.59 -8.79
N LYS A 174 28.95 -19.55 -7.52
CA LYS A 174 28.88 -20.65 -6.56
C LYS A 174 27.73 -20.42 -5.58
N LEU A 175 26.71 -21.26 -5.66
CA LEU A 175 25.70 -21.33 -4.61
C LEU A 175 26.38 -21.89 -3.35
N ASP A 176 26.19 -21.26 -2.20
CA ASP A 176 26.61 -21.90 -0.94
C ASP A 176 25.70 -23.11 -0.64
N GLU A 177 26.15 -24.02 0.23
CA GLU A 177 25.41 -25.26 0.55
C GLU A 177 23.99 -24.99 1.10
N LYS A 178 23.76 -23.83 1.74
CA LYS A 178 22.43 -23.40 2.17
C LYS A 178 21.59 -22.93 0.97
N ALA A 179 22.16 -22.15 0.07
CA ALA A 179 21.50 -21.65 -1.14
C ALA A 179 21.09 -22.80 -2.07
N GLU A 180 21.94 -23.82 -2.24
CA GLU A 180 21.59 -25.03 -3.00
C GLU A 180 20.42 -25.79 -2.38
N LYS A 181 20.42 -26.03 -1.06
CA LYS A 181 19.29 -26.68 -0.37
C LYS A 181 17.98 -25.91 -0.52
N HIS A 182 18.04 -24.58 -0.62
CA HIS A 182 16.85 -23.74 -0.78
C HIS A 182 16.33 -23.65 -2.22
N LEU A 183 17.20 -23.80 -3.22
CA LEU A 183 16.84 -23.62 -4.63
C LEU A 183 16.30 -24.89 -5.30
N LYS A 184 16.40 -26.06 -4.65
CA LYS A 184 16.04 -27.36 -5.24
C LYS A 184 16.67 -27.54 -6.63
N PRO A 185 18.01 -27.63 -6.72
CA PRO A 185 18.71 -27.73 -7.98
C PRO A 185 18.18 -28.92 -8.79
N ILE A 186 17.96 -28.69 -10.08
CA ILE A 186 17.62 -29.74 -11.02
C ILE A 186 18.94 -30.22 -11.62
N SER A 187 19.28 -31.47 -11.36
CA SER A 187 20.42 -32.11 -11.99
C SER A 187 20.01 -32.65 -13.36
N ALA A 188 20.69 -32.19 -14.41
CA ALA A 188 20.53 -32.71 -15.77
C ALA A 188 21.90 -33.14 -16.30
N GLN A 189 21.97 -34.30 -16.94
CA GLN A 189 23.18 -34.74 -17.63
C GLN A 189 23.15 -34.21 -19.06
N THR A 190 24.23 -33.54 -19.48
CA THR A 190 24.40 -33.06 -20.85
C THR A 190 25.79 -33.45 -21.34
N GLN A 191 25.86 -33.94 -22.57
CA GLN A 191 27.14 -34.18 -23.26
C GLN A 191 27.60 -32.93 -24.04
N LYS A 192 26.79 -31.87 -24.08
CA LYS A 192 27.13 -30.64 -24.79
C LYS A 192 28.17 -29.83 -24.02
N ASP A 193 29.10 -29.24 -24.77
CA ASP A 193 30.10 -28.33 -24.23
C ASP A 193 29.42 -27.11 -23.57
N PRO A 194 29.81 -26.72 -22.35
CA PRO A 194 29.30 -25.51 -21.68
C PRO A 194 29.34 -24.25 -22.55
N MET A 195 30.27 -24.16 -23.49
CA MET A 195 30.37 -23.02 -24.42
C MET A 195 29.21 -22.98 -25.44
N GLU A 196 28.67 -24.12 -25.86
CA GLU A 196 27.49 -24.19 -26.71
C GLU A 196 26.24 -23.72 -25.95
N ILE A 197 26.12 -24.13 -24.68
CA ILE A 197 25.04 -23.70 -23.79
C ILE A 197 25.10 -22.19 -23.59
N ALA A 198 26.31 -21.64 -23.37
CA ALA A 198 26.52 -20.20 -23.25
C ALA A 198 26.11 -19.43 -24.52
N LYS A 199 26.45 -19.95 -25.71
CA LYS A 199 26.04 -19.36 -27.00
C LYS A 199 24.52 -19.36 -27.17
N PHE A 200 23.86 -20.48 -26.87
CA PHE A 200 22.41 -20.59 -26.93
C PHE A 200 21.71 -19.60 -25.98
N LEU A 201 22.17 -19.50 -24.73
CA LEU A 201 21.60 -18.53 -23.79
C LEU A 201 21.81 -17.09 -24.25
N LYS A 202 22.94 -16.80 -24.89
CA LYS A 202 23.20 -15.49 -25.48
C LYS A 202 22.28 -15.19 -26.66
N SER A 203 21.97 -16.16 -27.52
CA SER A 203 21.01 -15.97 -28.63
C SER A 203 19.57 -15.74 -28.13
N GLU A 204 19.21 -16.31 -26.97
CA GLU A 204 17.93 -16.06 -26.28
C GLU A 204 17.90 -14.69 -25.55
N GLY A 205 18.97 -13.90 -25.63
CA GLY A 205 19.06 -12.56 -25.07
C GLY A 205 19.41 -12.51 -23.58
N PHE A 206 19.99 -13.58 -23.04
CA PHE A 206 20.57 -13.57 -21.70
C PHE A 206 21.96 -12.95 -21.71
N ARG A 207 22.32 -12.30 -20.60
CA ARG A 207 23.71 -11.98 -20.30
C ARG A 207 24.32 -13.18 -19.60
N VAL A 208 25.32 -13.77 -20.22
CA VAL A 208 25.97 -14.99 -19.76
C VAL A 208 27.36 -14.66 -19.20
N PHE A 209 27.69 -15.28 -18.07
CA PHE A 209 28.96 -15.20 -17.37
C PHE A 209 29.48 -16.62 -17.16
N TYR A 210 30.78 -16.80 -17.37
CA TYR A 210 31.45 -18.08 -17.28
C TYR A 210 32.66 -17.92 -16.36
N GLU A 211 32.76 -18.77 -15.35
CA GLU A 211 33.92 -18.88 -14.47
C GLU A 211 34.32 -20.35 -14.33
N GLU A 212 35.62 -20.59 -14.22
CA GLU A 212 36.18 -21.92 -14.01
C GLU A 212 37.01 -21.89 -12.72
N ASP A 213 36.66 -22.75 -11.76
CA ASP A 213 37.37 -22.84 -10.49
C ASP A 213 37.56 -24.31 -10.08
N LYS A 214 38.80 -24.70 -9.78
CA LYS A 214 39.19 -26.05 -9.35
C LYS A 214 38.68 -27.20 -10.25
N GLY A 215 38.52 -26.96 -11.54
CA GLY A 215 38.04 -27.95 -12.52
C GLY A 215 36.52 -27.97 -12.70
N ASP A 216 35.76 -27.26 -11.86
CA ASP A 216 34.33 -27.07 -12.03
C ASP A 216 34.06 -25.82 -12.89
N LYS A 217 33.10 -25.95 -13.80
CA LYS A 217 32.69 -24.88 -14.72
C LYS A 217 31.34 -24.31 -14.28
N TYR A 218 31.31 -23.02 -13.96
CA TYR A 218 30.12 -22.30 -13.52
C TYR A 218 29.61 -21.40 -14.63
N LEU A 219 28.32 -21.55 -14.95
CA LEU A 219 27.63 -20.72 -15.93
C LEU A 219 26.49 -19.97 -15.23
N TYR A 220 26.51 -18.65 -15.30
CA TYR A 220 25.43 -17.81 -14.79
C TYR A 220 24.83 -17.00 -15.94
N ALA A 221 23.51 -17.10 -16.12
CA ALA A 221 22.78 -16.36 -17.13
C ALA A 221 21.62 -15.59 -16.51
N GLU A 222 21.56 -14.28 -16.77
CA GLU A 222 20.47 -13.42 -16.31
C GLU A 222 19.87 -12.60 -17.44
N LYS A 223 18.56 -12.35 -17.37
CA LYS A 223 17.83 -11.44 -18.27
C LYS A 223 16.99 -10.49 -17.43
N GLY A 224 16.85 -9.24 -17.87
CA GLY A 224 15.94 -8.27 -17.24
C GLY A 224 16.40 -7.70 -15.90
N LYS A 225 17.70 -7.44 -15.67
CA LYS A 225 18.20 -6.89 -14.39
C LYS A 225 17.46 -5.64 -13.88
N TRP A 226 16.96 -4.81 -14.80
CA TRP A 226 16.22 -3.58 -14.49
C TRP A 226 14.84 -3.83 -13.87
N SER A 227 14.24 -5.00 -14.08
CA SER A 227 12.93 -5.33 -13.50
C SER A 227 12.95 -5.28 -11.98
N ARG A 228 14.11 -5.58 -11.36
CA ARG A 228 14.32 -5.51 -9.91
C ARG A 228 14.19 -4.10 -9.36
N LEU A 229 14.38 -3.07 -10.21
CA LEU A 229 14.20 -1.67 -9.83
C LEU A 229 12.77 -1.16 -10.02
N GLY A 230 11.87 -1.95 -10.64
CA GLY A 230 10.50 -1.52 -10.93
C GLY A 230 9.71 -1.12 -9.68
N VAL A 231 9.93 -1.79 -8.55
CA VAL A 231 9.32 -1.46 -7.25
C VAL A 231 9.61 0.00 -6.84
N TYR A 232 10.82 0.51 -7.09
CA TYR A 232 11.17 1.87 -6.69
C TYR A 232 10.49 2.92 -7.56
N ILE A 233 10.26 2.62 -8.84
CA ILE A 233 9.47 3.49 -9.73
C ILE A 233 8.05 3.62 -9.19
N VAL A 234 7.43 2.50 -8.78
CA VAL A 234 6.10 2.49 -8.17
C VAL A 234 6.09 3.29 -6.86
N HIS A 235 7.09 3.10 -6.00
CA HIS A 235 7.19 3.84 -4.74
C HIS A 235 7.34 5.34 -4.95
N ILE A 236 8.16 5.76 -5.92
CA ILE A 236 8.31 7.18 -6.27
C ILE A 236 6.98 7.74 -6.78
N GLY A 237 6.28 7.03 -7.68
CA GLY A 237 4.96 7.42 -8.15
C GLY A 237 3.96 7.58 -7.01
N LEU A 238 3.95 6.63 -6.06
CA LEU A 238 3.09 6.69 -4.89
C LEU A 238 3.44 7.87 -3.97
N ILE A 239 4.72 8.16 -3.76
CA ILE A 239 5.17 9.34 -3.00
C ILE A 239 4.72 10.63 -3.67
N ILE A 240 4.81 10.74 -5.00
CA ILE A 240 4.34 11.92 -5.74
C ILE A 240 2.83 12.10 -5.56
N LEU A 241 2.06 11.02 -5.65
CA LEU A 241 0.61 11.07 -5.41
C LEU A 241 0.28 11.51 -3.98
N LEU A 242 0.96 10.95 -2.98
CA LEU A 242 0.78 11.35 -1.57
C LEU A 242 1.16 12.81 -1.31
N ALA A 243 2.22 13.29 -1.96
CA ALA A 243 2.61 14.70 -1.86
C ALA A 243 1.54 15.61 -2.49
N GLY A 244 1.03 15.24 -3.67
CA GLY A 244 -0.06 15.96 -4.33
C GLY A 244 -1.33 16.02 -3.48
N THR A 245 -1.74 14.90 -2.87
CA THR A 245 -2.92 14.88 -1.98
C THR A 245 -2.71 15.67 -0.70
N LEU A 246 -1.50 15.68 -0.14
CA LEU A 246 -1.18 16.55 1.00
C LEU A 246 -1.24 18.03 0.61
N ILE A 247 -0.68 18.40 -0.55
CA ILE A 247 -0.75 19.78 -1.07
C ILE A 247 -2.22 20.20 -1.25
N ASP A 248 -3.05 19.37 -1.87
CA ASP A 248 -4.50 19.62 -2.00
C ASP A 248 -5.17 19.74 -0.62
N SER A 249 -4.82 18.87 0.33
CA SER A 249 -5.39 18.89 1.68
C SER A 249 -5.09 20.20 2.45
N TYR A 250 -3.92 20.83 2.22
CA TYR A 250 -3.54 22.08 2.88
C TYR A 250 -3.95 23.35 2.11
N PHE A 251 -3.84 23.32 0.79
CA PHE A 251 -3.95 24.51 -0.06
C PHE A 251 -5.13 24.46 -1.05
N GLY A 252 -5.80 23.31 -1.15
CA GLY A 252 -6.95 23.12 -2.00
C GLY A 252 -8.11 24.00 -1.55
N ILE A 253 -8.73 24.68 -2.51
CA ILE A 253 -9.90 25.53 -2.28
C ILE A 253 -11.07 24.91 -3.03
N ARG A 254 -12.17 24.72 -2.32
CA ARG A 254 -13.42 24.20 -2.88
C ARG A 254 -14.55 25.19 -2.66
N GLY A 255 -15.43 25.30 -3.65
CA GLY A 255 -16.51 26.25 -3.63
C GLY A 255 -17.42 26.12 -4.84
N ILE A 256 -18.52 26.86 -4.79
CA ILE A 256 -19.47 27.01 -5.89
C ILE A 256 -19.22 28.36 -6.56
N MET A 257 -19.22 28.36 -7.88
CA MET A 257 -19.26 29.59 -8.68
C MET A 257 -20.55 29.58 -9.49
N GLN A 258 -21.39 30.58 -9.27
CA GLN A 258 -22.58 30.79 -10.10
C GLN A 258 -22.19 31.69 -11.29
N VAL A 259 -22.40 31.19 -12.51
CA VAL A 259 -22.12 31.91 -13.76
C VAL A 259 -23.40 31.95 -14.58
N PRO A 260 -24.15 33.07 -14.57
CA PRO A 260 -25.30 33.25 -15.45
C PRO A 260 -24.92 33.14 -16.94
N GLU A 261 -25.86 32.71 -17.77
CA GLU A 261 -25.63 32.60 -19.22
C GLU A 261 -25.28 33.97 -19.83
N GLY A 262 -24.14 34.05 -20.50
CA GLY A 262 -23.62 35.28 -21.11
C GLY A 262 -22.68 36.09 -20.21
N ASP A 263 -22.60 35.78 -18.92
CA ASP A 263 -21.75 36.49 -17.95
C ASP A 263 -20.40 35.81 -17.72
N LYS A 264 -19.49 36.55 -17.07
CA LYS A 264 -18.24 36.02 -16.53
C LYS A 264 -18.22 36.26 -15.02
N SER A 265 -17.84 35.23 -14.26
CA SER A 265 -17.56 35.36 -12.83
C SER A 265 -16.18 34.80 -12.53
N ASN A 266 -15.46 35.49 -11.66
CA ASN A 266 -14.25 34.97 -11.02
C ASN A 266 -14.40 34.90 -9.51
N ILE A 267 -15.65 34.91 -9.03
CA ILE A 267 -15.99 34.90 -7.62
C ILE A 267 -16.39 33.47 -7.24
N LEU A 268 -15.54 32.82 -6.46
CA LEU A 268 -15.77 31.49 -5.91
C LEU A 268 -16.27 31.63 -4.48
N MET A 269 -17.48 31.16 -4.20
CA MET A 269 -18.03 31.10 -2.85
C MET A 269 -17.58 29.79 -2.21
N SER A 270 -16.81 29.87 -1.12
CA SER A 270 -16.28 28.67 -0.46
C SER A 270 -17.40 27.80 0.11
N LEU A 271 -17.22 26.48 0.03
CA LEU A 271 -18.08 25.50 0.69
C LEU A 271 -17.73 25.30 2.17
N ASP A 272 -16.66 25.92 2.65
CA ASP A 272 -16.19 25.77 4.02
C ASP A 272 -17.14 26.47 4.99
N LEU A 273 -17.97 25.70 5.69
CA LEU A 273 -18.99 26.17 6.63
C LEU A 273 -18.45 27.04 7.78
N ALA A 274 -17.14 26.97 8.06
CA ALA A 274 -16.49 27.79 9.08
C ALA A 274 -16.03 29.17 8.56
N SER A 275 -16.05 29.37 7.25
CA SER A 275 -15.37 30.47 6.59
C SER A 275 -16.17 30.86 5.35
N ASP A 276 -17.04 31.86 5.49
CA ASP A 276 -17.81 32.51 4.41
C ASP A 276 -16.87 33.34 3.49
N LYS A 277 -15.72 32.75 3.14
CA LYS A 277 -14.66 33.36 2.35
C LYS A 277 -15.03 33.27 0.89
N VAL A 278 -14.99 34.43 0.28
CA VAL A 278 -15.13 34.60 -1.15
C VAL A 278 -13.73 34.71 -1.73
N TYR A 279 -13.40 33.81 -2.66
CA TYR A 279 -12.12 33.82 -3.36
C TYR A 279 -12.29 34.45 -4.74
N LYS A 280 -11.48 35.45 -5.06
CA LYS A 280 -11.37 35.98 -6.41
C LYS A 280 -10.29 35.21 -7.17
N LEU A 281 -10.70 34.46 -8.18
CA LEU A 281 -9.80 33.65 -9.00
C LEU A 281 -9.01 34.53 -9.97
N PRO A 282 -7.77 34.13 -10.35
CA PRO A 282 -6.84 34.96 -11.10
C PRO A 282 -7.13 35.05 -12.62
N PHE A 283 -8.38 34.84 -13.03
CA PHE A 283 -8.83 34.87 -14.43
C PHE A 283 -10.08 35.73 -14.62
#